data_AF-A0AA40DDT8-F1
#
_entry.id   AF-A0AA40DDT8-F1
#
_cell.length_a   1.000
_cell.length_b   1.000
_cell.length_c   1.000
_cell.angle_alpha   90.00
_cell.angle_beta   90.00
_cell.angle_gamma   90.00
#
_symmetry.space_group_name_H-M   'P 1'
#
loop_
_entity.id
_entity.type
_entity.pdbx_description
1 polymer ?
#
loop_
_entity_poly.entity_id
_entity_poly.type
_entity_poly.pdbx_seq_one_letter_code
_entity_poly.pdbx_strand_id
1 'polypeptide(L)'
;TPDPVKVPYHRYNGSRIPVTLETFNSLTYLPKHLVEAISADLTQFWGPHELDRQHPERVLCNWFRKEHSRAKFTFGFKTEGTGEVVRIKVPVTDLIYVAQRTKFGDLCHLGIVETQEGNAALGTGVMKHGYWVLDANTTRVRVAEGMDCGSKVVGWKEGKKFKGECGKGRTVGKSGKKNGKSGKKNG
;
A
#
# COMPACT_ATOMS: atom_id res chain seq x y z
N THR A 1 -4.40 25.47 16.51
CA THR A 1 -4.85 24.08 16.32
C THR A 1 -4.09 23.23 17.30
N PRO A 2 -4.73 22.50 18.22
CA PRO A 2 -4.00 21.60 19.11
C PRO A 2 -3.24 20.56 18.28
N ASP A 3 -1.99 20.30 18.64
CA ASP A 3 -1.19 19.25 18.00
C ASP A 3 -1.95 17.91 18.09
N PRO A 4 -2.04 17.14 17.00
CA PRO A 4 -2.65 15.83 17.05
C PRO A 4 -1.86 14.99 18.05
N VAL A 5 -2.57 14.53 19.10
CA VAL A 5 -2.05 13.60 20.10
C VAL A 5 -1.30 12.48 19.36
N LYS A 6 0.01 12.37 19.60
CA LYS A 6 0.83 11.28 19.05
C LYS A 6 0.36 9.98 19.67
N VAL A 7 -0.63 9.34 19.06
CA VAL A 7 -1.00 7.97 19.41
C VAL A 7 0.23 7.11 19.14
N PRO A 8 0.81 6.45 20.17
CA PRO A 8 1.97 5.60 19.96
C PRO A 8 1.59 4.47 19.01
N TYR A 9 2.44 4.24 18.00
CA TYR A 9 2.23 3.15 17.06
C TYR A 9 2.26 1.82 17.82
N HIS A 10 1.15 1.07 17.78
CA HIS A 10 1.14 -0.31 18.24
C HIS A 10 1.99 -1.15 17.28
N ARG A 11 3.05 -1.79 17.80
CA ARG A 11 3.89 -2.72 17.04
C ARG A 11 3.61 -4.12 17.53
N TYR A 12 3.17 -5.00 16.63
CA TYR A 12 2.99 -6.41 16.94
C TYR A 12 4.29 -7.07 17.37
N ASN A 13 4.24 -7.86 18.44
CA ASN A 13 5.38 -8.67 18.86
C ASN A 13 5.74 -9.67 17.74
N GLY A 14 7.03 -9.91 17.50
CA GLY A 14 7.47 -10.77 16.41
C GLY A 14 7.38 -10.16 15.01
N SER A 15 6.94 -8.90 14.84
CA SER A 15 6.80 -8.26 13.51
C SER A 15 8.12 -7.91 12.80
N ARG A 16 9.27 -8.15 13.43
CA ARG A 16 10.59 -7.95 12.82
C ARG A 16 11.04 -9.23 12.12
N ILE A 17 10.55 -9.42 10.91
CA ILE A 17 10.78 -10.61 10.09
C ILE A 17 11.32 -10.24 8.71
N PRO A 18 12.06 -11.14 8.04
CA PRO A 18 12.28 -11.01 6.61
C PRO A 18 10.94 -11.09 5.87
N VAL A 19 10.80 -10.34 4.78
CA VAL A 19 9.64 -10.37 3.90
C VAL A 19 10.09 -10.41 2.45
N THR A 20 9.41 -11.21 1.64
CA THR A 20 9.57 -11.22 0.18
C THR A 20 8.63 -10.18 -0.43
N LEU A 21 9.02 -9.59 -1.55
CA LEU A 21 8.14 -8.73 -2.33
C LEU A 21 7.46 -9.56 -3.42
N GLU A 22 6.14 -9.68 -3.35
CA GLU A 22 5.35 -10.54 -4.24
C GLU A 22 4.45 -9.68 -5.13
N THR A 23 4.86 -9.51 -6.39
CA THR A 23 4.19 -8.63 -7.35
C THR A 23 2.98 -9.27 -8.05
N PHE A 24 2.82 -10.59 -7.97
CA PHE A 24 1.79 -11.32 -8.69
C PHE A 24 0.55 -11.61 -7.85
N ASN A 25 0.61 -11.36 -6.54
CA ASN A 25 -0.49 -11.63 -5.62
C ASN A 25 -0.95 -10.36 -4.91
N SER A 26 -2.26 -10.18 -4.75
CA SER A 26 -2.83 -9.07 -3.95
C SER A 26 -2.72 -9.30 -2.45
N LEU A 27 -2.57 -10.55 -2.01
CA LEU A 27 -2.54 -10.95 -0.61
C LEU A 27 -1.17 -10.71 0.02
N THR A 28 -1.19 -10.34 1.30
CA THR A 28 -0.01 -10.25 2.16
C THR A 28 0.02 -11.46 3.07
N TYR A 29 1.14 -12.19 3.03
CA TYR A 29 1.34 -13.41 3.80
C TYR A 29 2.20 -13.09 5.03
N LEU A 30 1.70 -13.38 6.23
CA LEU A 30 2.41 -13.16 7.49
C LEU A 30 2.40 -14.42 8.36
N PRO A 31 3.39 -14.60 9.25
CA PRO A 31 3.35 -15.68 10.23
C PRO A 31 2.06 -15.68 11.03
N LYS A 32 1.55 -16.86 11.34
CA LYS A 32 0.27 -17.08 12.04
C LYS A 32 0.08 -16.16 13.26
N HIS A 33 1.09 -16.06 14.13
CA HIS A 33 1.00 -15.22 15.34
C HIS A 33 0.75 -13.74 15.05
N LEU A 34 1.27 -13.19 13.93
CA LEU A 34 0.99 -11.82 13.52
C LEU A 34 -0.41 -11.68 12.96
N VAL A 35 -0.86 -12.66 12.17
CA VAL A 35 -2.23 -12.66 11.64
C VAL A 35 -3.22 -12.73 12.79
N GLU A 36 -3.01 -13.60 13.78
CA GLU A 36 -3.85 -13.71 14.97
C GLU A 36 -3.88 -12.40 15.78
N ALA A 37 -2.73 -11.74 15.97
CA ALA A 37 -2.68 -10.47 16.69
C ALA A 37 -3.36 -9.32 15.92
N ILE A 38 -3.16 -9.25 14.60
CA ILE A 38 -3.85 -8.28 13.73
C ILE A 38 -5.36 -8.54 13.76
N SER A 39 -5.77 -9.80 13.64
CA SER A 39 -7.15 -10.23 13.72
C SER A 39 -7.78 -9.83 15.05
N ALA A 40 -7.10 -10.04 16.18
CA ALA A 40 -7.58 -9.67 17.51
C ALA A 40 -7.78 -8.15 17.67
N ASP A 41 -6.84 -7.35 17.18
CA ASP A 41 -7.00 -5.89 17.14
C ASP A 41 -8.17 -5.48 16.25
N LEU A 42 -8.33 -6.19 15.14
CA LEU A 42 -9.38 -5.93 14.20
C LEU A 42 -10.75 -6.38 14.70
N THR A 43 -10.90 -7.39 15.55
CA THR A 43 -12.22 -7.86 16.03
C THR A 43 -13.08 -6.75 16.63
N GLN A 44 -12.48 -5.72 17.25
CA GLN A 44 -13.22 -4.53 17.72
C GLN A 44 -13.94 -3.76 16.60
N PHE A 45 -13.42 -3.86 15.38
CA PHE A 45 -13.96 -3.26 14.16
C PHE A 45 -14.88 -4.19 13.38
N TRP A 46 -14.90 -5.51 13.64
CA TRP A 46 -15.69 -6.48 12.85
C TRP A 46 -16.97 -6.91 13.59
N GLY A 47 -17.08 -6.60 14.88
CA GLY A 47 -18.20 -6.98 15.74
C GLY A 47 -17.92 -8.28 16.51
N PRO A 48 -18.90 -8.82 17.25
CA PRO A 48 -18.76 -10.06 18.06
C PRO A 48 -18.65 -11.33 17.21
N HIS A 49 -18.33 -11.18 15.93
CA HIS A 49 -18.13 -12.24 14.98
C HIS A 49 -16.67 -12.71 15.20
N GLU A 50 -16.50 -13.98 15.57
CA GLU A 50 -15.20 -14.59 15.81
C GLU A 50 -14.53 -14.86 14.47
N LEU A 51 -13.36 -14.25 14.21
CA LEU A 51 -12.53 -14.57 13.05
C LEU A 51 -12.19 -16.06 13.04
N ASP A 52 -13.00 -16.85 12.33
CA ASP A 52 -12.76 -18.26 12.10
C ASP A 52 -11.40 -18.41 11.39
N ARG A 53 -10.52 -19.19 12.01
CA ARG A 53 -9.15 -19.46 11.59
C ARG A 53 -9.05 -20.10 10.21
N GLN A 54 -10.14 -20.62 9.64
CA GLN A 54 -10.18 -21.23 8.31
C GLN A 54 -10.97 -20.43 7.28
N HIS A 55 -11.90 -19.56 7.71
CA HIS A 55 -12.76 -18.75 6.86
C HIS A 55 -12.98 -17.38 7.51
N PRO A 56 -12.14 -16.36 7.25
CA PRO A 56 -12.30 -15.06 7.90
C PRO A 56 -13.71 -14.54 7.62
N GLU A 57 -14.40 -14.15 8.68
CA GLU A 57 -15.78 -13.71 8.58
C GLU A 57 -15.92 -12.53 7.63
N ARG A 58 -17.00 -12.57 6.87
CA ARG A 58 -17.24 -11.64 5.78
C ARG A 58 -17.90 -10.38 6.31
N VAL A 59 -17.25 -9.23 6.13
CA VAL A 59 -17.89 -7.93 6.37
C VAL A 59 -18.47 -7.36 5.09
N LEU A 60 -19.56 -6.59 5.20
CA LEU A 60 -20.03 -5.80 4.07
C LEU A 60 -18.94 -4.80 3.67
N CYS A 61 -18.43 -4.93 2.45
CA CYS A 61 -17.31 -4.11 1.93
C CYS A 61 -17.59 -2.61 2.08
N ASN A 62 -18.82 -2.18 1.77
CA ASN A 62 -19.21 -0.77 1.81
C ASN A 62 -19.21 -0.21 3.23
N TRP A 63 -19.73 -0.99 4.18
CA TRP A 63 -19.73 -0.60 5.59
C TRP A 63 -18.29 -0.49 6.10
N PHE A 64 -17.47 -1.53 5.87
CA PHE A 64 -16.09 -1.54 6.31
C PHE A 64 -15.27 -0.36 5.75
N ARG A 65 -15.42 -0.09 4.45
CA ARG A 65 -14.74 1.05 3.80
C ARG A 65 -15.15 2.39 4.40
N LYS A 66 -16.42 2.54 4.78
CA LYS A 66 -16.94 3.77 5.39
C LYS A 66 -16.37 3.96 6.79
N GLU A 67 -16.56 2.97 7.66
CA GLU A 67 -16.19 3.05 9.08
C GLU A 67 -14.66 3.09 9.29
N HIS A 68 -13.90 2.41 8.43
CA HIS A 68 -12.44 2.29 8.57
C HIS A 68 -11.65 3.05 7.50
N SER A 69 -12.28 4.01 6.82
CA SER A 69 -11.63 4.85 5.79
C SER A 69 -10.34 5.55 6.24
N ARG A 70 -10.17 5.76 7.56
CA ARG A 70 -9.00 6.41 8.14
C ARG A 70 -7.99 5.45 8.77
N ALA A 71 -8.36 4.18 8.96
CA ALA A 71 -7.51 3.18 9.57
C ALA A 71 -6.35 2.82 8.64
N LYS A 72 -5.14 2.67 9.18
CA LYS A 72 -3.93 2.38 8.40
C LYS A 72 -3.04 1.38 9.11
N PHE A 73 -2.55 0.38 8.39
CA PHE A 73 -1.38 -0.40 8.80
C PHE A 73 -0.09 0.35 8.46
N THR A 74 0.94 0.17 9.29
CA THR A 74 2.27 0.74 9.04
C THR A 74 3.28 -0.39 8.91
N PHE A 75 3.88 -0.52 7.73
CA PHE A 75 4.96 -1.45 7.45
C PHE A 75 6.29 -0.72 7.59
N GLY A 76 7.15 -1.18 8.50
CA GLY A 76 8.44 -0.55 8.80
C GLY A 76 9.61 -1.33 8.23
N PHE A 77 10.41 -0.70 7.37
CA PHE A 77 11.62 -1.26 6.77
C PHE A 77 12.84 -0.60 7.39
N LYS A 78 13.65 -1.38 8.10
CA LYS A 78 14.88 -0.90 8.71
C LYS A 78 15.94 -0.68 7.61
N THR A 79 16.56 0.49 7.60
CA THR A 79 17.69 0.78 6.71
C THR A 79 18.96 0.12 7.24
N GLU A 80 19.79 -0.39 6.33
CA GLU A 80 21.13 -0.86 6.68
C GLU A 80 22.00 0.34 7.14
N GLY A 81 22.80 0.13 8.18
CA GLY A 81 23.80 1.10 8.64
C GLY A 81 23.29 2.28 9.46
N THR A 82 22.12 2.86 9.14
CA THR A 82 21.63 4.08 9.84
C THR A 82 20.63 3.79 10.97
N GLY A 83 20.01 2.60 10.97
CA GLY A 83 18.97 2.24 11.94
C GLY A 83 17.66 3.01 11.77
N GLU A 84 17.57 3.88 10.75
CA GLU A 84 16.33 4.54 10.36
C GLU A 84 15.30 3.51 9.90
N VAL A 85 14.02 3.87 10.01
CA VAL A 85 12.92 3.01 9.58
C VAL A 85 12.08 3.78 8.58
N VAL A 86 12.13 3.34 7.32
CA VAL A 86 11.19 3.78 6.29
C VAL A 86 9.84 3.16 6.61
N ARG A 87 8.78 3.97 6.63
CA ARG A 87 7.43 3.53 7.00
C ARG A 87 6.50 3.68 5.81
N ILE A 88 5.84 2.60 5.43
CA ILE A 88 4.80 2.59 4.40
C ILE A 88 3.44 2.50 5.10
N LYS A 89 2.59 3.50 4.90
CA LYS A 89 1.24 3.53 5.48
C LYS A 89 0.25 3.01 4.45
N VAL A 90 -0.46 1.95 4.81
CA VAL A 90 -1.42 1.27 3.95
C VAL A 90 -2.81 1.41 4.54
N PRO A 91 -3.77 2.04 3.87
CA PRO A 91 -5.18 2.05 4.30
C PRO A 91 -5.69 0.62 4.49
N VAL A 92 -6.40 0.35 5.59
CA VAL A 92 -6.94 -1.00 5.82
C VAL A 92 -7.95 -1.37 4.71
N THR A 93 -8.62 -0.36 4.13
CA THR A 93 -9.53 -0.52 2.98
C THR A 93 -8.88 -1.06 1.72
N ASP A 94 -7.56 -0.91 1.60
CA ASP A 94 -6.77 -1.36 0.46
C ASP A 94 -6.24 -2.78 0.66
N LEU A 95 -6.41 -3.31 1.88
CA LEU A 95 -6.10 -4.68 2.26
C LEU A 95 -7.36 -5.52 2.40
N ILE A 96 -8.50 -5.11 1.85
CA ILE A 96 -9.69 -5.97 1.76
C ILE A 96 -10.02 -6.30 0.31
N TYR A 97 -10.52 -7.51 0.08
CA TYR A 97 -10.94 -7.98 -1.25
C TYR A 97 -12.35 -8.55 -1.20
N VAL A 98 -13.07 -8.42 -2.32
CA VAL A 98 -14.42 -8.99 -2.46
C VAL A 98 -14.31 -10.50 -2.52
N ALA A 99 -14.80 -11.17 -1.49
CA ALA A 99 -14.82 -12.63 -1.39
C ALA A 99 -16.10 -13.22 -1.97
N GLN A 100 -17.23 -12.53 -1.83
CA GLN A 100 -18.53 -12.97 -2.36
C GLN A 100 -19.39 -11.76 -2.73
N ARG A 101 -20.08 -11.85 -3.87
CA ARG A 101 -21.14 -10.91 -4.23
C ARG A 101 -22.49 -11.47 -3.81
N THR A 102 -23.30 -10.67 -3.15
CA THR A 102 -24.66 -11.08 -2.70
C THR A 102 -25.70 -10.09 -3.20
N LYS A 103 -26.99 -10.45 -3.11
CA LYS A 103 -28.10 -9.53 -3.41
C LYS A 103 -28.17 -8.32 -2.46
N PHE A 104 -27.48 -8.37 -1.32
CA PHE A 104 -27.45 -7.32 -0.32
C PHE A 104 -26.15 -6.48 -0.34
N GLY A 105 -25.21 -6.81 -1.23
CA GLY A 105 -23.93 -6.14 -1.37
C GLY A 105 -22.75 -7.12 -1.40
N ASP A 106 -21.56 -6.55 -1.56
CA ASP A 106 -20.30 -7.29 -1.59
C ASP A 106 -19.82 -7.58 -0.17
N LEU A 107 -19.42 -8.83 0.03
CA LEU A 107 -18.79 -9.33 1.23
C LEU A 107 -17.27 -9.39 1.03
N CYS A 108 -16.52 -8.82 1.98
CA CYS A 108 -15.08 -8.67 1.91
C CYS A 108 -14.36 -9.51 2.97
N HIS A 109 -13.16 -9.96 2.61
CA HIS A 109 -12.18 -10.54 3.53
C HIS A 109 -10.98 -9.60 3.67
N LEU A 110 -10.24 -9.73 4.77
CA LEU A 110 -8.91 -9.16 4.91
C LEU A 110 -7.91 -9.94 4.04
N GLY A 111 -7.14 -9.23 3.23
CA GLY A 111 -6.05 -9.69 2.37
C GLY A 111 -4.73 -9.89 3.11
N ILE A 112 -4.76 -10.05 4.43
CA ILE A 112 -3.63 -10.49 5.25
C ILE A 112 -3.92 -11.93 5.66
N VAL A 113 -3.11 -12.87 5.19
CA VAL A 113 -3.34 -14.31 5.34
C VAL A 113 -2.15 -14.97 6.01
N GLU A 114 -2.39 -16.09 6.69
CA GLU A 114 -1.34 -16.83 7.35
C GLU A 114 -0.42 -17.56 6.37
N THR A 115 0.84 -17.70 6.76
CA THR A 115 1.84 -18.53 6.10
C THR A 115 2.71 -19.20 7.16
N GLN A 116 3.48 -20.21 6.73
CA GLN A 116 4.50 -20.83 7.56
C GLN A 116 5.58 -19.82 7.95
N GLU A 117 6.23 -20.03 9.11
CA GLU A 117 7.32 -19.17 9.55
C GLU A 117 8.43 -19.09 8.50
N GLY A 118 8.93 -17.87 8.24
CA GLY A 118 9.97 -17.62 7.26
C GLY A 118 9.47 -17.32 5.83
N ASN A 119 8.21 -17.57 5.51
CA ASN A 119 7.65 -17.37 4.15
C ASN A 119 6.79 -16.09 4.03
N ALA A 120 7.08 -15.08 4.83
CA ALA A 120 6.31 -13.84 4.80
C ALA A 120 6.52 -13.10 3.48
N ALA A 121 5.43 -12.57 2.91
CA ALA A 121 5.45 -11.90 1.62
C ALA A 121 4.48 -10.70 1.60
N LEU A 122 4.92 -9.60 1.00
CA LEU A 122 4.09 -8.41 0.79
C LEU A 122 3.53 -8.45 -0.63
N GLY A 123 2.20 -8.58 -0.73
CA GLY A 123 1.51 -8.52 -2.00
C GLY A 123 1.30 -7.09 -2.52
N THR A 124 0.69 -6.99 -3.70
CA THR A 124 0.37 -5.72 -4.36
C THR A 124 -0.53 -4.80 -3.55
N GLY A 125 -1.35 -5.34 -2.63
CA GLY A 125 -2.14 -4.56 -1.68
C GLY A 125 -1.28 -3.64 -0.79
N VAL A 126 -0.08 -4.08 -0.40
CA VAL A 126 0.90 -3.27 0.33
C VAL A 126 1.84 -2.56 -0.65
N MET A 127 2.36 -3.28 -1.65
CA MET A 127 3.42 -2.76 -2.52
C MET A 127 2.99 -1.52 -3.31
N LYS A 128 1.72 -1.37 -3.69
CA LYS A 128 1.25 -0.18 -4.42
C LYS A 128 1.40 1.14 -3.63
N HIS A 129 1.59 1.07 -2.30
CA HIS A 129 1.80 2.25 -1.45
C HIS A 129 3.28 2.57 -1.23
N GLY A 130 4.20 1.84 -1.86
CA GLY A 130 5.63 2.08 -1.81
C GLY A 130 6.23 2.23 -3.20
N TYR A 131 7.36 2.91 -3.29
CA TYR A 131 8.24 2.85 -4.45
C TYR A 131 9.38 1.87 -4.15
N TRP A 132 9.49 0.82 -4.96
CA TRP A 132 10.42 -0.29 -4.74
C TRP A 132 11.42 -0.34 -5.88
N VAL A 133 12.71 -0.38 -5.55
CA VAL A 133 13.80 -0.57 -6.51
C VAL A 133 14.52 -1.85 -6.13
N LEU A 134 14.44 -2.85 -7.01
CA LEU A 134 15.19 -4.10 -6.91
C LEU A 134 16.51 -3.91 -7.64
N ASP A 135 17.57 -3.62 -6.90
CA ASP A 135 18.91 -3.36 -7.44
C ASP A 135 19.70 -4.68 -7.47
N ALA A 136 19.62 -5.39 -8.60
CA ALA A 136 20.28 -6.68 -8.79
C ALA A 136 21.81 -6.60 -8.70
N ASN A 137 22.40 -5.44 -9.06
CA ASN A 137 23.84 -5.24 -9.01
C ASN A 137 24.35 -5.20 -7.57
N THR A 138 23.58 -4.63 -6.66
CA THR A 138 23.94 -4.54 -5.23
C THR A 138 23.20 -5.55 -4.35
N THR A 139 22.33 -6.39 -4.94
CA THR A 139 21.44 -7.32 -4.21
C THR A 139 20.61 -6.64 -3.13
N ARG A 140 20.23 -5.38 -3.35
CA ARG A 140 19.52 -4.54 -2.38
C ARG A 140 18.13 -4.15 -2.87
N VAL A 141 17.23 -4.02 -1.91
CA VAL A 141 15.93 -3.40 -2.13
C VAL A 141 15.97 -2.00 -1.55
N ARG A 142 15.65 -1.00 -2.38
CA ARG A 142 15.44 0.38 -1.93
C ARG A 142 13.96 0.65 -1.88
N VAL A 143 13.50 1.25 -0.79
CA VAL A 143 12.08 1.53 -0.55
C VAL A 143 11.88 2.99 -0.15
N ALA A 144 10.82 3.59 -0.67
CA ALA A 144 10.31 4.89 -0.24
C ALA A 144 8.78 4.85 -0.14
N GLU A 145 8.20 5.76 0.65
CA GLU A 145 6.74 5.94 0.68
C GLU A 145 6.24 6.35 -0.71
N GLY A 146 5.22 5.64 -1.20
CA GLY A 146 4.61 5.92 -2.49
C GLY A 146 3.88 7.25 -2.45
N MET A 147 4.14 8.07 -3.46
CA MET A 147 3.36 9.28 -3.72
C MET A 147 2.74 9.16 -5.10
N ASP A 148 1.43 9.35 -5.20
CA ASP A 148 0.78 9.46 -6.50
C ASP A 148 1.16 10.79 -7.14
N CYS A 149 2.12 10.74 -8.07
CA CYS A 149 2.53 11.87 -8.89
C CYS A 149 2.02 11.75 -10.35
N GLY A 150 1.01 10.90 -10.61
CA GLY A 150 0.55 10.55 -11.96
C GLY A 150 1.52 9.64 -12.74
N SER A 151 1.30 9.47 -14.05
CA SER A 151 1.99 8.48 -14.92
C SER A 151 3.45 8.80 -15.28
N LYS A 152 4.19 9.54 -14.44
CA LYS A 152 5.52 10.04 -14.79
C LYS A 152 6.63 9.05 -14.46
N VAL A 153 7.34 8.60 -15.49
CA VAL A 153 8.61 7.90 -15.35
C VAL A 153 9.70 8.91 -15.01
N VAL A 154 10.32 8.78 -13.83
CA VAL A 154 11.51 9.55 -13.45
C VAL A 154 12.75 8.67 -13.57
N GLY A 155 13.73 9.10 -14.36
CA GLY A 155 14.99 8.38 -14.54
C GLY A 155 15.84 8.40 -13.26
N TRP A 156 16.52 7.29 -12.98
CA TRP A 156 17.49 7.19 -11.89
C TRP A 156 18.72 8.07 -12.17
N LYS A 157 19.10 8.89 -11.19
CA LYS A 157 20.43 9.52 -11.13
C LYS A 157 21.02 9.25 -9.75
N GLU A 158 22.19 8.61 -9.72
CA GLU A 158 22.96 8.45 -8.49
C GLU A 158 23.26 9.81 -7.83
N GLY A 159 23.14 9.88 -6.50
CA GLY A 159 23.65 11.00 -5.71
C GLY A 159 22.65 12.05 -5.21
N LYS A 160 21.34 11.90 -5.45
CA LYS A 160 20.34 12.79 -4.81
C LYS A 160 19.40 12.01 -3.90
N LYS A 161 19.25 12.49 -2.66
CA LYS A 161 18.16 12.07 -1.77
C LYS A 161 16.85 12.37 -2.49
N PHE A 162 16.11 11.34 -2.90
CA PHE A 162 14.75 11.51 -3.35
C PHE A 162 13.90 11.88 -2.13
N LYS A 163 13.76 13.18 -1.86
CA LYS A 163 12.57 13.67 -1.16
C LYS A 163 11.44 13.55 -2.17
N GLY A 164 10.37 12.85 -1.80
CA GLY A 164 9.14 12.79 -2.59
C GLY A 164 8.58 14.20 -2.74
N GLU A 165 9.04 14.93 -3.74
CA GLU A 165 8.47 16.18 -4.18
C GLU A 165 7.96 15.89 -5.58
N CYS A 166 6.64 15.74 -5.73
CA CYS A 166 6.03 15.75 -7.05
C CYS A 166 6.39 17.10 -7.70
N GLY A 167 7.44 17.10 -8.52
CA GLY A 167 7.91 18.32 -9.18
C GLY A 167 6.77 18.97 -9.97
N LYS A 168 6.76 20.31 -10.01
CA LYS A 168 5.78 21.11 -10.77
C LYS A 168 5.57 20.52 -12.16
N GLY A 169 4.37 19.98 -12.39
CA GLY A 169 4.11 19.17 -13.57
C GLY A 169 4.24 19.97 -14.86
N ARG A 170 5.12 19.54 -15.77
CA ARG A 170 4.94 19.79 -17.20
C ARG A 170 4.21 18.60 -17.81
N THR A 171 3.12 18.89 -18.52
CA THR A 171 2.36 17.94 -19.32
C THR A 171 3.09 17.77 -20.66
N VAL A 172 3.56 16.56 -20.98
CA VAL A 172 3.89 16.19 -22.36
C VAL A 172 2.60 15.66 -22.98
N GLY A 173 2.05 16.42 -23.92
CA GLY A 173 0.74 16.16 -24.50
C GLY A 173 -0.13 17.40 -24.66
N LYS A 174 0.41 18.54 -25.12
CA LYS A 174 -0.42 19.42 -25.94
C LYS A 174 -0.55 18.73 -27.28
N SER A 175 -1.68 18.10 -27.57
CA SER A 175 -2.10 17.91 -28.95
C SER A 175 -2.20 19.32 -29.55
N GLY A 176 -1.12 19.77 -30.18
CA GLY A 176 -1.17 20.90 -31.07
C GLY A 176 -2.12 20.52 -32.19
N LYS A 177 -3.38 20.93 -32.08
CA LYS A 177 -4.31 20.92 -33.21
C LYS A 177 -3.81 22.01 -34.17
N LYS A 178 -2.81 21.67 -34.97
CA LYS A 178 -2.46 22.39 -36.21
C LYS A 178 -3.50 21.99 -37.24
N ASN A 179 -4.52 22.81 -37.41
CA ASN A 179 -5.34 22.93 -38.62
C ASN A 179 -5.60 24.43 -38.74
N GLY A 180 -5.32 25.15 -39.82
CA GLY A 180 -4.67 24.87 -41.08
C GLY A 180 -4.39 26.25 -41.69
N LYS A 181 -3.25 26.37 -42.36
CA LYS A 181 -2.83 27.58 -43.07
C LYS A 181 -3.51 27.55 -44.45
N SER A 182 -4.30 28.56 -44.78
CA SER A 182 -4.55 28.95 -46.17
C SER A 182 -4.58 30.46 -46.20
N GLY A 183 -3.51 31.05 -46.71
CA GLY A 183 -3.48 32.45 -47.06
C GLY A 183 -3.95 32.65 -48.49
N LYS A 184 -4.58 33.78 -48.77
CA LYS A 184 -4.33 34.55 -49.98
C LYS A 184 -4.80 36.01 -49.78
N LYS A 185 -3.83 36.93 -49.78
CA LYS A 185 -4.02 38.34 -50.15
C LYS A 185 -3.87 38.44 -51.67
N ASN A 186 -4.73 39.20 -52.33
CA ASN A 186 -4.42 40.30 -53.26
C ASN A 186 -5.64 40.63 -54.13
N GLY A 187 -5.93 41.93 -54.24
CA GLY A 187 -7.04 42.55 -54.95
C GLY A 187 -7.46 43.81 -54.20
#